data_AF-A0A1Q7CWZ9-F1
#
_entry.id   AF-A0A1Q7CWZ9-F1
#
_cell.length_a   1.000
_cell.length_b   1.000
_cell.length_c   1.000
_cell.angle_alpha   90.00
_cell.angle_beta   90.00
_cell.angle_gamma   90.00
#
_symmetry.space_group_name_H-M   'P 1'
#
loop_
_entity.id
_entity.type
_entity.pdbx_description
1 polymer ?
#
loop_
_entity_poly.entity_id
_entity_poly.type
_entity_poly.pdbx_seq_one_letter_code
_entity_poly.pdbx_strand_id
1 'polypeptide(L)'
;MILADEPTASLDPQLTVSIMDILKAINVERGLTLVVSQHQLETALAYATRLVGFRRGRIVFDGPPHDLTPTVIDAIYGDGDAG
;
A
#
# COMPACT_ATOMS: atom_id res chain seq x y z
N MET A 1 -3.90 17.62 -0.15
CA MET A 1 -3.21 16.37 -0.53
C MET A 1 -2.19 16.05 0.55
N ILE A 2 -2.14 14.82 1.03
CA ILE A 2 -1.16 14.34 2.02
C ILE A 2 -0.33 13.26 1.33
N LEU A 3 1.00 13.40 1.40
CA LEU A 3 1.95 12.37 1.00
C LEU A 3 2.64 11.88 2.26
N ALA A 4 2.50 10.61 2.57
CA ALA A 4 3.14 9.97 3.71
C ALA A 4 4.11 8.90 3.20
N ASP A 5 5.41 9.17 3.34
CA ASP A 5 6.45 8.20 3.02
C ASP A 5 6.69 7.32 4.25
N GLU A 6 6.32 6.05 4.13
CA GLU A 6 6.44 5.04 5.20
C GLU A 6 6.03 5.53 6.61
N PRO A 7 4.80 6.03 6.83
CA PRO A 7 4.38 6.61 8.11
C PRO A 7 4.38 5.63 9.29
N THR A 8 4.55 4.35 9.00
CA THR A 8 4.46 3.23 9.93
C THR A 8 5.77 2.46 10.05
N ALA A 9 6.86 2.95 9.45
CA ALA A 9 8.19 2.34 9.56
C ALA A 9 8.63 2.24 11.03
N SER A 10 9.12 1.07 11.42
CA SER A 10 9.62 0.78 12.78
C SER A 10 8.59 0.89 13.92
N LEU A 11 7.29 0.95 13.61
CA LEU A 11 6.23 0.96 14.63
C LEU A 11 5.70 -0.44 14.91
N ASP A 12 5.30 -0.68 16.16
CA ASP A 12 4.60 -1.90 16.53
C ASP A 12 3.27 -2.03 15.75
N PRO A 13 2.81 -3.26 15.43
CA PRO A 13 1.62 -3.47 14.60
C PRO A 13 0.36 -2.74 15.08
N GLN A 14 0.16 -2.62 16.40
CA GLN A 14 -0.97 -1.87 16.98
C GLN A 14 -0.91 -0.38 16.68
N LEU A 15 0.29 0.21 16.71
CA LEU A 15 0.49 1.62 16.46
C LEU A 15 0.34 1.93 14.97
N THR A 16 0.80 1.03 14.10
CA THR A 16 0.57 1.06 12.65
C THR A 16 -0.92 1.16 12.32
N VAL A 17 -1.75 0.29 12.90
CA VAL A 17 -3.21 0.34 12.72
C VAL A 17 -3.77 1.68 13.18
N SER A 18 -3.38 2.14 14.37
CA SER A 18 -3.89 3.40 14.95
C SER A 18 -3.57 4.62 14.06
N ILE A 19 -2.35 4.69 13.52
CA ILE A 19 -1.96 5.78 12.62
C ILE A 19 -2.72 5.71 11.29
N MET A 20 -2.87 4.51 10.72
CA MET A 20 -3.60 4.33 9.47
C MET A 20 -5.08 4.69 9.62
N ASP A 21 -5.71 4.37 10.76
CA ASP A 21 -7.08 4.78 11.08
C ASP A 21 -7.22 6.31 11.14
N ILE A 22 -6.27 7.00 11.78
CA ILE A 22 -6.24 8.47 11.84
C ILE A 22 -6.11 9.07 10.44
N LEU A 23 -5.17 8.56 9.63
CA LEU A 23 -4.97 9.01 8.26
C LEU A 23 -6.22 8.79 7.41
N LYS A 24 -6.91 7.65 7.61
CA LYS A 24 -8.16 7.33 6.93
C LYS A 24 -9.29 8.27 7.34
N ALA A 25 -9.43 8.56 8.64
CA ALA A 25 -10.42 9.52 9.13
C ALA A 25 -10.20 10.91 8.51
N ILE A 26 -8.96 11.40 8.49
CA ILE A 26 -8.60 12.69 7.88
C ILE A 26 -8.94 12.71 6.37
N ASN A 27 -8.64 11.62 5.64
CA ASN A 27 -8.99 11.48 4.24
C ASN A 27 -10.52 11.63 4.01
N VAL A 28 -11.32 10.95 4.83
CA VAL A 28 -12.79 10.95 4.71
C VAL A 28 -13.39 12.28 5.13
N GLU A 29 -13.01 12.81 6.29
CA GLU A 29 -13.58 14.04 6.86
C GLU A 29 -13.25 15.27 6.02
N ARG A 30 -12.05 15.33 5.44
CA ARG A 30 -11.56 16.52 4.72
C ARG A 30 -11.58 16.36 3.19
N GLY A 31 -11.99 15.20 2.68
CA GLY A 31 -11.99 14.90 1.23
C GLY A 31 -10.60 15.00 0.58
N LEU A 32 -9.53 14.77 1.35
CA LEU A 32 -8.16 14.95 0.89
C LEU A 32 -7.63 13.69 0.21
N THR A 33 -6.98 13.81 -0.95
CA THR A 33 -6.19 12.71 -1.52
C THR A 33 -5.02 12.37 -0.59
N LEU A 34 -4.92 11.09 -0.23
CA LEU A 34 -3.85 10.52 0.60
C LEU A 34 -3.06 9.51 -0.25
N VAL A 35 -1.75 9.70 -0.34
CA VAL A 35 -0.83 8.75 -0.97
C VAL A 35 0.13 8.25 0.11
N VAL A 36 0.20 6.93 0.28
CA VAL A 36 1.01 6.28 1.31
C VAL A 36 1.92 5.24 0.66
N SER A 37 3.21 5.32 0.93
CA SER A 37 4.15 4.23 0.62
C SER A 37 4.09 3.18 1.72
N GLN A 38 3.90 1.90 1.34
CA GLN A 38 3.77 0.78 2.28
C GLN A 38 4.61 -0.41 1.80
N HIS A 39 5.44 -0.95 2.70
CA HIS A 39 6.19 -2.19 2.47
C HIS A 39 5.40 -3.44 2.88
N GLN A 40 4.42 -3.28 3.77
CA GLN A 40 3.59 -4.37 4.29
C GLN A 40 2.32 -4.50 3.46
N LEU A 41 2.18 -5.62 2.76
CA LEU A 41 1.06 -5.85 1.85
C LEU A 41 -0.29 -5.91 2.57
N GLU A 42 -0.34 -6.52 3.76
CA GLU A 42 -1.56 -6.64 4.57
C GLU A 42 -2.16 -5.27 4.90
N THR A 43 -1.33 -4.31 5.31
CA THR A 43 -1.76 -2.94 5.58
C THR A 43 -2.20 -2.21 4.31
N ALA A 44 -1.46 -2.38 3.22
CA ALA A 44 -1.83 -1.78 1.94
C ALA A 44 -3.22 -2.27 1.46
N LEU A 45 -3.47 -3.58 1.56
CA LEU A 45 -4.77 -4.19 1.21
C LEU A 45 -5.92 -3.72 2.11
N ALA A 46 -5.65 -3.51 3.40
CA ALA A 46 -6.69 -3.12 4.36
C ALA A 46 -7.19 -1.67 4.18
N TYR A 47 -6.32 -0.74 3.77
CA TYR A 47 -6.65 0.70 3.77
C TYR A 47 -6.72 1.34 2.38
N ALA A 48 -6.01 0.80 1.39
CA ALA A 48 -5.92 1.43 0.08
C ALA A 48 -7.22 1.28 -0.72
N THR A 49 -7.55 2.29 -1.53
CA THR A 49 -8.61 2.21 -2.55
C THR A 49 -8.04 1.90 -3.94
N ARG A 50 -6.75 2.18 -4.14
CA ARG A 50 -5.95 1.90 -5.33
C ARG A 50 -4.53 1.60 -4.88
N LEU A 51 -3.93 0.57 -5.46
CA LEU A 51 -2.55 0.15 -5.22
C LEU A 51 -1.76 0.32 -6.51
N VAL A 52 -0.50 0.71 -6.36
CA VAL A 52 0.46 0.81 -7.47
C VAL A 52 1.67 -0.03 -7.10
N GLY A 53 1.86 -1.15 -7.80
CA GLY A 53 2.97 -2.07 -7.61
C GLY A 53 4.12 -1.72 -8.55
N PHE A 54 5.33 -1.60 -7.99
CA PHE A 54 6.54 -1.29 -8.75
C PHE A 54 7.52 -2.47 -8.72
N ARG A 55 8.13 -2.76 -9.86
CA ARG A 55 9.27 -3.67 -9.96
C ARG A 55 10.26 -3.17 -11.00
N ARG A 56 11.55 -3.12 -10.63
CA ARG A 56 12.65 -2.67 -11.51
C ARG A 56 12.36 -1.33 -12.20
N GLY A 57 11.81 -0.36 -11.45
CA GLY A 57 11.47 0.97 -11.96
C GLY A 57 10.27 1.02 -12.91
N ARG A 58 9.49 -0.06 -13.03
CA ARG A 58 8.28 -0.12 -13.84
C ARG A 58 7.06 -0.40 -12.97
N ILE A 59 5.93 0.20 -13.36
CA ILE A 59 4.64 -0.16 -12.78
C ILE A 59 4.24 -1.51 -13.36
N VAL A 60 4.06 -2.49 -12.49
CA VAL A 60 3.61 -3.85 -12.85
C VAL A 60 2.17 -4.09 -12.41
N PHE A 61 1.63 -3.25 -11.53
CA PHE A 61 0.24 -3.27 -11.10
C PHE A 61 -0.25 -1.84 -10.84
N ASP A 62 -1.46 -1.55 -11.29
CA ASP A 62 -2.15 -0.29 -11.01
C ASP A 62 -3.65 -0.55 -11.03
N GLY A 63 -4.25 -0.64 -9.84
CA GLY A 63 -5.63 -1.06 -9.74
C GLY A 63 -6.15 -1.10 -8.30
N PRO A 64 -7.43 -1.42 -8.11
CA PRO A 64 -8.01 -1.61 -6.80
C PRO A 64 -7.44 -2.85 -6.11
N PRO A 65 -7.47 -2.93 -4.76
CA PRO A 65 -6.96 -4.08 -4.00
C PRO A 65 -7.52 -5.44 -4.42
N HIS A 66 -8.76 -5.50 -4.89
CA HIS A 66 -9.40 -6.75 -5.29
C HIS A 66 -8.83 -7.36 -6.58
N ASP A 67 -8.13 -6.57 -7.40
CA ASP A 67 -7.44 -7.06 -8.59
C ASP A 67 -6.04 -7.62 -8.27
N LEU A 68 -5.61 -7.53 -7.01
CA LEU A 68 -4.33 -8.04 -6.56
C LEU A 68 -4.40 -9.56 -6.35
N THR A 69 -4.07 -10.31 -7.39
CA THR A 69 -4.04 -11.79 -7.36
C THR A 69 -2.66 -12.30 -6.92
N PRO A 70 -2.54 -13.58 -6.50
CA PRO A 70 -1.24 -14.18 -6.20
C PRO A 70 -0.22 -14.05 -7.34
N THR A 71 -0.67 -14.15 -8.60
CA THR A 71 0.17 -13.95 -9.79
C THR A 71 0.69 -12.52 -9.89
N VAL A 72 -0.13 -11.53 -9.53
CA VAL A 72 0.28 -10.11 -9.51
C VAL A 72 1.26 -9.86 -8.36
N ILE A 73 1.02 -10.46 -7.19
CA ILE A 73 1.93 -10.38 -6.05
C ILE A 73 3.30 -10.95 -6.43
N ASP A 74 3.33 -12.10 -7.09
CA ASP A 74 4.56 -12.71 -7.62
C ASP A 74 5.22 -11.82 -8.69
N ALA A 75 4.44 -11.17 -9.56
CA ALA A 75 4.98 -10.21 -10.51
C ALA A 75 5.61 -8.97 -9.86
N ILE A 76 5.18 -8.59 -8.64
CA ILE A 76 5.71 -7.46 -7.86
C ILE A 76 6.95 -7.88 -7.04
N TYR A 77 6.84 -8.98 -6.28
CA TYR A 77 7.82 -9.40 -5.28
C TYR A 77 8.66 -10.61 -5.65
N GLY A 78 8.23 -11.41 -6.63
CA GLY A 78 8.91 -12.62 -7.04
C GLY A 78 10.34 -12.34 -7.48
N ASP A 79 11.27 -13.13 -6.97
CA ASP A 79 12.59 -13.29 -7.57
C ASP A 79 12.36 -13.94 -8.93
N GLY A 80 12.93 -13.39 -10.00
CA GLY A 80 12.67 -13.83 -11.37
C GLY A 80 13.16 -15.24 -11.73
N ASP A 81 13.30 -16.16 -10.78
CA ASP A 81 13.80 -17.52 -10.94
C ASP A 81 12.63 -18.52 -10.86
N ALA A 82 11.80 -18.50 -11.90
CA ALA A 82 11.21 -19.73 -12.41
C ALA A 82 12.09 -20.19 -13.59
N GLY A 83 13.26 -20.73 -13.26
CA GLY A 83 14.22 -21.35 -14.18
C GLY A 83 14.55 -22.75 -13.70
#